data_AF-A0A8B9RD63-F1
#
_entry.id   AF-A0A8B9RD63-F1
#
_cell.length_a   1.000
_cell.length_b   1.000
_cell.length_c   1.000
_cell.angle_alpha   90.00
_cell.angle_beta   90.00
_cell.angle_gamma   90.00
#
_symmetry.space_group_name_H-M   'P 1'
#
loop_
_entity.id
_entity.type
_entity.pdbx_description
1 polymer ?
#
loop_
_entity_poly.entity_id
_entity_poly.type
_entity_poly.pdbx_seq_one_letter_code
_entity_poly.pdbx_strand_id
1 'polypeptide(L)'
;MWAEDDSGPPGVPCLESRSEPVEGGVYRMYHGTSRPAAESIMAHGFKQSVDGMLGRGVYLSRDLNKASRYPLNLPENQRVVLRVKVNVGRVKKIDRQGHPQQKSWHHNGYDSAWCPPKCGMVKSGCEEYCVRDPKRILVIEIFKTKKSSRNCVVINIIIHILIFKLQKDVLWH
;
A
#
# COMPACT_ATOMS: atom_id res chain seq x y z
N MET A 1 14.78 2.87 -11.78
CA MET A 1 14.36 1.53 -11.34
C MET A 1 14.02 1.59 -9.85
N TRP A 2 12.80 1.22 -9.49
CA TRP A 2 12.36 1.10 -8.09
C TRP A 2 12.87 -0.24 -7.58
N ALA A 3 13.62 -0.24 -6.49
CA ALA A 3 14.14 -1.45 -5.88
C ALA A 3 13.91 -1.34 -4.38
N GLU A 4 13.52 -2.45 -3.77
CA GLU A 4 13.60 -2.59 -2.33
C GLU A 4 15.08 -2.59 -1.95
N ASP A 5 15.45 -1.81 -0.94
CA ASP A 5 16.64 -2.10 -0.17
C ASP A 5 16.25 -3.17 0.86
N ASP A 6 16.93 -4.32 0.84
CA ASP A 6 16.70 -5.42 1.78
C ASP A 6 17.20 -5.08 3.20
N SER A 7 17.73 -3.88 3.41
CA SER A 7 18.18 -3.35 4.69
C SER A 7 17.04 -2.97 5.67
N GLY A 8 15.79 -3.32 5.36
CA GLY A 8 14.63 -2.99 6.19
C GLY A 8 14.49 -3.88 7.44
N PRO A 9 13.79 -3.41 8.50
CA PRO A 9 13.62 -4.20 9.71
C PRO A 9 12.92 -5.54 9.40
N PRO A 10 13.39 -6.66 9.97
CA PRO A 10 12.82 -7.98 9.70
C PRO A 10 11.39 -8.06 10.24
N GLY A 11 10.50 -8.79 9.55
CA GLY A 11 9.32 -9.35 10.22
C GLY A 11 7.97 -9.26 9.53
N VAL A 12 7.85 -8.71 8.31
CA VAL A 12 6.60 -8.84 7.52
C VAL A 12 6.90 -9.46 6.17
N PRO A 13 6.43 -10.69 5.87
CA PRO A 13 6.69 -11.31 4.59
C PRO A 13 6.09 -10.48 3.45
N CYS A 14 6.91 -10.21 2.42
CA CYS A 14 6.37 -9.97 1.10
C CYS A 14 5.89 -11.32 0.60
N LEU A 15 4.62 -11.64 0.86
CA LEU A 15 4.03 -12.85 0.29
C LEU A 15 4.17 -12.72 -1.22
N GLU A 16 4.72 -13.75 -1.90
CA GLU A 16 4.84 -13.71 -3.35
C GLU A 16 3.49 -13.32 -3.97
N SER A 17 3.52 -12.44 -4.97
CA SER A 17 2.31 -11.88 -5.61
C SER A 17 1.38 -12.94 -6.22
N ARG A 18 1.78 -14.21 -6.20
CA ARG A 18 1.07 -15.37 -6.76
C ARG A 18 0.39 -16.25 -5.71
N SER A 19 0.76 -16.13 -4.44
CA SER A 19 0.19 -16.96 -3.38
C SER A 19 -1.14 -16.39 -2.90
N GLU A 20 -2.10 -17.25 -2.60
CA GLU A 20 -3.38 -16.87 -1.99
C GLU A 20 -3.14 -16.30 -0.57
N PRO A 21 -3.72 -15.15 -0.21
CA PRO A 21 -3.63 -14.62 1.14
C PRO A 21 -4.34 -15.54 2.13
N VAL A 22 -3.74 -15.70 3.29
CA VAL A 22 -4.36 -16.33 4.45
C VAL A 22 -5.23 -15.27 5.14
N GLU A 23 -6.47 -15.63 5.47
CA GLU A 23 -7.36 -14.74 6.22
C GLU A 23 -6.74 -14.35 7.57
N GLY A 24 -6.92 -13.10 7.98
CA GLY A 24 -6.28 -12.51 9.16
C GLY A 24 -4.78 -12.25 8.99
N GLY A 25 -4.20 -12.59 7.84
CA GLY A 25 -2.79 -12.38 7.54
C GLY A 25 -2.39 -10.90 7.55
N VAL A 26 -1.11 -10.66 7.83
CA VAL A 26 -0.51 -9.34 7.79
C VAL A 26 0.62 -9.32 6.79
N TYR A 27 0.51 -8.47 5.77
CA TYR A 27 1.42 -8.46 4.62
C TYR A 27 2.04 -7.11 4.37
N ARG A 28 3.23 -7.14 3.77
CA ARG A 28 3.84 -5.96 3.16
C ARG A 28 3.23 -5.74 1.79
N MET A 29 2.76 -4.52 1.53
CA MET A 29 2.17 -4.11 0.26
C MET A 29 2.62 -2.70 -0.12
N TYR A 30 2.21 -2.26 -1.31
CA TYR A 30 2.60 -1.01 -1.93
C TYR A 30 1.40 -0.22 -2.46
N HIS A 31 1.44 1.09 -2.25
CA HIS A 31 0.48 2.06 -2.78
C HIS A 31 1.19 3.14 -3.57
N GLY A 32 0.99 3.18 -4.89
CA GLY A 32 1.50 4.27 -5.73
C GLY A 32 0.59 5.48 -5.67
N THR A 33 1.16 6.67 -5.43
CA THR A 33 0.40 7.91 -5.31
C THR A 33 1.24 9.13 -5.68
N SER A 34 0.65 10.33 -5.64
CA SER A 34 1.37 11.59 -5.83
C SER A 34 2.09 12.03 -4.56
N ARG A 35 3.14 12.86 -4.68
CA ARG A 35 3.84 13.42 -3.50
C ARG A 35 2.89 14.13 -2.50
N PRO A 36 1.97 15.03 -2.94
CA PRO A 36 1.05 15.68 -2.00
C PRO A 36 0.04 14.71 -1.36
N ALA A 37 -0.41 13.71 -2.11
CA ALA A 37 -1.31 12.70 -1.57
C ALA A 37 -0.61 11.82 -0.53
N ALA A 38 0.66 11.45 -0.75
CA ALA A 38 1.47 10.75 0.24
C ALA A 38 1.62 11.57 1.53
N GLU A 39 1.92 12.87 1.45
CA GLU A 39 2.00 13.75 2.61
C GLU A 39 0.67 13.80 3.37
N SER A 40 -0.45 13.90 2.65
CA SER A 40 -1.79 13.87 3.25
C SER A 40 -2.10 12.53 3.93
N ILE A 41 -1.73 11.41 3.31
CA ILE A 41 -1.90 10.06 3.88
C ILE A 41 -1.05 9.89 5.15
N MET A 42 0.17 10.42 5.17
CA MET A 42 1.03 10.37 6.37
C MET A 42 0.45 11.18 7.53
N ALA A 43 -0.15 12.34 7.25
CA ALA A 43 -0.71 13.21 8.27
C ALA A 43 -2.11 12.76 8.77
N HIS A 44 -2.94 12.24 7.88
CA HIS A 44 -4.37 12.02 8.15
C HIS A 44 -4.83 10.57 7.95
N GLY A 45 -3.94 9.68 7.55
CA GLY A 45 -4.27 8.31 7.17
C GLY A 45 -4.87 8.20 5.76
N PHE A 46 -5.08 6.96 5.32
CA PHE A 46 -5.72 6.69 4.03
C PHE A 46 -7.20 7.08 4.02
N LYS A 47 -7.69 7.48 2.85
CA LYS A 47 -9.11 7.63 2.55
C LYS A 47 -9.50 6.62 1.48
N GLN A 48 -10.71 6.08 1.59
CA GLN A 48 -11.23 5.16 0.58
C GLN A 48 -11.44 5.89 -0.75
N SER A 49 -11.18 5.22 -1.86
CA SER A 49 -11.72 5.62 -3.15
C SER A 49 -13.25 5.49 -3.14
N VAL A 50 -13.93 6.29 -3.96
CA VAL A 50 -15.40 6.23 -4.11
C VAL A 50 -15.86 5.00 -4.88
N ASP A 51 -15.02 4.49 -5.79
CA ASP A 51 -15.27 3.29 -6.59
C ASP A 51 -13.92 2.70 -7.07
N GLY A 52 -14.00 1.56 -7.75
CA GLY A 52 -12.92 0.90 -8.46
C GLY A 52 -13.36 -0.46 -9.00
N MET A 53 -12.44 -1.22 -9.60
CA MET A 53 -12.73 -2.56 -10.15
C MET A 53 -13.31 -3.52 -9.10
N LEU A 54 -12.94 -3.31 -7.84
CA LEU A 54 -13.34 -4.10 -6.67
C LEU A 54 -14.26 -3.28 -5.75
N GLY A 55 -14.86 -2.18 -6.22
CA GLY A 55 -15.65 -1.26 -5.40
C GLY A 55 -14.80 -0.30 -4.55
N ARG A 56 -15.45 0.41 -3.62
CA ARG A 56 -14.80 1.38 -2.73
C ARG A 56 -13.77 0.73 -1.81
N GLY A 57 -12.66 1.42 -1.58
CA GLY A 57 -11.64 1.01 -0.61
C GLY A 57 -10.27 1.62 -0.91
N VAL A 58 -9.25 1.11 -0.25
CA VAL A 58 -7.85 1.48 -0.49
C VAL A 58 -7.18 0.40 -1.34
N TYR A 59 -6.64 0.81 -2.49
CA TYR A 59 -6.05 -0.09 -3.48
C TYR A 59 -4.56 -0.32 -3.23
N LEU A 60 -4.17 -1.59 -3.23
CA LEU A 60 -2.83 -2.04 -2.85
C LEU A 60 -2.35 -3.17 -3.77
N SER A 61 -1.03 -3.32 -3.85
CA SER A 61 -0.34 -4.35 -4.64
C SER A 61 0.81 -4.94 -3.84
N ARG A 62 1.08 -6.25 -3.92
CA ARG A 62 2.34 -6.81 -3.39
C ARG A 62 3.52 -6.58 -4.34
N ASP A 63 3.23 -6.21 -5.58
CA ASP A 63 4.23 -5.85 -6.59
C ASP A 63 4.52 -4.33 -6.55
N LEU A 64 5.76 -3.98 -6.15
CA LEU A 64 6.29 -2.61 -6.11
C LEU A 64 6.33 -1.96 -7.50
N ASN A 65 6.74 -2.71 -8.53
CA ASN A 65 6.82 -2.21 -9.90
C ASN A 65 5.43 -1.97 -10.49
N LYS A 66 4.42 -2.75 -10.08
CA LYS A 66 3.02 -2.41 -10.39
C LYS A 66 2.63 -1.09 -9.72
N ALA A 67 2.84 -0.97 -8.41
CA ALA A 67 2.40 0.19 -7.64
C ALA A 67 3.04 1.49 -8.16
N SER A 68 4.33 1.47 -8.49
CA SER A 68 5.08 2.66 -8.95
C SER A 68 4.58 3.28 -10.27
N ARG A 69 3.77 2.54 -11.04
CA ARG A 69 3.14 3.08 -12.26
C ARG A 69 1.97 4.02 -11.98
N TYR A 70 1.46 4.07 -10.76
CA TYR A 70 0.29 4.85 -10.41
C TYR A 70 0.64 6.15 -9.66
N PRO A 71 -0.16 7.22 -9.89
CA PRO A 71 -1.26 7.29 -10.84
C PRO A 71 -0.76 7.48 -12.30
N LEU A 72 -1.45 6.85 -13.26
CA LEU A 72 -1.02 6.74 -14.67
C LEU A 72 -0.90 8.10 -15.37
N ASN A 73 -1.67 9.09 -14.94
CA ASN A 73 -1.73 10.44 -15.51
C ASN A 73 -0.68 11.40 -14.94
N LEU A 74 0.15 10.97 -13.99
CA LEU A 74 1.26 11.78 -13.49
C LEU A 74 2.59 11.34 -14.09
N PRO A 75 3.55 12.25 -14.34
CA PRO A 75 4.91 11.85 -14.73
C PRO A 75 5.61 11.13 -13.56
N GLU A 76 6.54 10.23 -13.89
CA GLU A 76 7.21 9.37 -12.89
C GLU A 76 7.88 10.17 -11.76
N ASN A 77 8.49 11.32 -12.06
CA ASN A 77 9.14 12.18 -11.06
C ASN A 77 8.18 12.79 -10.02
N GLN A 78 6.87 12.81 -10.28
CA GLN A 78 5.83 13.28 -9.37
C GLN A 78 5.18 12.13 -8.57
N ARG A 79 5.50 10.88 -8.91
CA ARG A 79 5.00 9.70 -8.21
C ARG A 79 5.91 9.31 -7.04
N VAL A 80 5.29 8.73 -6.03
CA VAL A 80 5.94 8.07 -4.89
C VAL A 80 5.21 6.76 -4.61
N VAL A 81 5.89 5.85 -3.92
CA VAL A 81 5.27 4.60 -3.46
C VAL A 81 5.35 4.52 -1.95
N LEU A 82 4.21 4.27 -1.31
CA LEU A 82 4.15 3.96 0.11
C LEU A 82 4.30 2.46 0.30
N ARG A 83 5.28 2.03 1.11
CA ARG A 83 5.36 0.67 1.66
C ARG A 83 4.49 0.63 2.90
N VAL A 84 3.58 -0.33 2.96
CA VAL A 84 2.59 -0.45 4.03
C VAL A 84 2.54 -1.86 4.62
N LYS A 85 2.15 -1.96 5.90
CA LYS A 85 1.76 -3.18 6.58
C LYS A 85 0.24 -3.26 6.60
N VAL A 86 -0.32 -4.35 6.12
CA VAL A 86 -1.76 -4.49 5.87
C VAL A 86 -2.30 -5.73 6.57
N ASN A 87 -3.23 -5.55 7.50
CA ASN A 87 -4.04 -6.65 8.03
C ASN A 87 -5.23 -6.91 7.09
N VAL A 88 -5.19 -8.01 6.34
CA VAL A 88 -6.20 -8.26 5.30
C VAL A 88 -7.55 -8.71 5.84
N GLY A 89 -7.61 -9.15 7.11
CA GLY A 89 -8.85 -9.66 7.72
C GLY A 89 -9.47 -10.79 6.91
N ARG A 90 -10.80 -10.82 6.80
CA ARG A 90 -11.52 -11.77 5.93
C ARG A 90 -11.38 -11.35 4.47
N VAL A 91 -10.96 -12.27 3.61
CA VAL A 91 -10.59 -11.94 2.23
C VAL A 91 -11.56 -12.57 1.25
N LYS A 92 -12.19 -11.74 0.40
CA LYS A 92 -12.97 -12.23 -0.73
C LYS A 92 -12.12 -12.31 -1.98
N LYS A 93 -11.93 -13.52 -2.50
CA LYS A 93 -11.38 -13.74 -3.85
C LYS A 93 -12.37 -13.27 -4.91
N ILE A 94 -11.92 -12.42 -5.83
CA ILE A 94 -12.66 -11.90 -6.98
C ILE A 94 -11.85 -12.23 -8.25
N ASP A 95 -12.21 -13.32 -8.91
CA ASP A 95 -11.39 -13.97 -9.95
C ASP A 95 -11.96 -13.92 -11.37
N ARG A 96 -13.02 -13.13 -11.59
CA ARG A 96 -13.61 -12.92 -12.92
C ARG A 96 -14.40 -11.63 -12.99
N GLN A 97 -14.48 -11.06 -14.19
CA GLN A 97 -15.36 -9.92 -14.44
C GLN A 97 -16.82 -10.32 -14.23
N GLY A 98 -17.60 -9.45 -13.63
CA GLY A 98 -18.99 -9.73 -13.27
C GLY A 98 -19.14 -10.69 -12.08
N HIS A 99 -18.09 -10.89 -11.27
CA HIS A 99 -18.23 -11.68 -10.05
C HIS A 99 -19.36 -11.09 -9.17
N PRO A 100 -20.30 -11.90 -8.62
CA PRO A 100 -21.49 -11.38 -7.92
C PRO A 100 -21.17 -10.42 -6.75
N GLN A 101 -20.01 -10.63 -6.12
CA GLN A 101 -19.52 -9.81 -5.01
C GLN A 101 -18.40 -8.83 -5.41
N GLN A 102 -18.15 -8.60 -6.70
CA GLN A 102 -17.01 -7.80 -7.20
C GLN A 102 -16.91 -6.43 -6.53
N LYS A 103 -18.04 -5.73 -6.34
CA LYS A 103 -18.10 -4.43 -5.66
C LYS A 103 -18.84 -4.45 -4.31
N SER A 104 -19.41 -5.58 -3.91
CA SER A 104 -20.32 -5.71 -2.75
C SER A 104 -19.82 -6.67 -1.66
N TRP A 105 -18.61 -7.22 -1.79
CA TRP A 105 -17.97 -8.09 -0.79
C TRP A 105 -18.02 -7.52 0.64
N HIS A 106 -17.86 -6.20 0.79
CA HIS A 106 -17.88 -5.55 2.10
C HIS A 106 -19.24 -5.61 2.82
N HIS A 107 -20.36 -5.75 2.09
CA HIS A 107 -21.68 -5.99 2.70
C HIS A 107 -21.83 -7.41 3.26
N ASN A 108 -20.94 -8.31 2.86
CA ASN A 108 -20.96 -9.72 3.27
C ASN A 108 -19.92 -10.01 4.37
N GLY A 109 -19.46 -8.97 5.06
CA GLY A 109 -18.54 -9.09 6.21
C GLY A 109 -17.09 -9.39 5.85
N TYR A 110 -16.68 -9.16 4.60
CA TYR A 110 -15.27 -9.23 4.20
C TYR A 110 -14.57 -7.89 4.44
N ASP A 111 -13.30 -7.96 4.84
CA ASP A 111 -12.46 -6.80 5.14
C ASP A 111 -11.64 -6.35 3.92
N SER A 112 -11.31 -7.31 3.06
CA SER A 112 -10.59 -7.07 1.81
C SER A 112 -11.20 -7.86 0.65
N ALA A 113 -11.13 -7.30 -0.56
CA ALA A 113 -11.21 -8.07 -1.79
C ALA A 113 -9.82 -8.26 -2.39
N TRP A 114 -9.58 -9.44 -2.96
CA TRP A 114 -8.35 -9.80 -3.64
C TRP A 114 -8.64 -10.33 -5.05
N CYS A 115 -8.03 -9.68 -6.04
CA CYS A 115 -7.96 -10.14 -7.41
C CYS A 115 -6.66 -10.96 -7.59
N PRO A 116 -6.73 -12.26 -7.84
CA PRO A 116 -5.55 -13.08 -8.11
C PRO A 116 -4.88 -12.68 -9.43
N PRO A 117 -3.58 -12.96 -9.61
CA PRO A 117 -2.93 -12.74 -10.89
C PRO A 117 -3.49 -13.71 -11.95
N LYS A 118 -3.42 -13.30 -13.21
CA LYS A 118 -3.77 -14.11 -14.39
C LYS A 118 -5.19 -14.70 -14.40
N CYS A 119 -6.14 -14.11 -13.68
CA CYS A 119 -7.54 -14.56 -13.66
C CYS A 119 -8.45 -13.87 -14.72
N GLY A 120 -7.88 -13.06 -15.61
CA GLY A 120 -8.65 -12.36 -16.65
C GLY A 120 -9.40 -11.10 -16.18
N MET A 121 -9.24 -10.69 -14.91
CA MET A 121 -9.82 -9.44 -14.39
C MET A 121 -9.23 -8.19 -15.04
N VAL A 122 -7.92 -8.15 -15.28
CA VAL A 122 -7.23 -6.99 -15.89
C VAL A 122 -6.32 -7.44 -17.02
N LYS A 123 -6.18 -6.62 -18.06
CA LYS A 123 -5.32 -6.92 -19.24
C LYS A 123 -3.87 -7.24 -18.85
N SER A 124 -3.34 -6.59 -17.81
CA SER A 124 -1.97 -6.84 -17.34
C SER A 124 -1.81 -8.17 -16.62
N GLY A 125 -2.90 -8.85 -16.24
CA GLY A 125 -2.88 -10.06 -15.42
C GLY A 125 -2.30 -9.88 -14.03
N CYS A 126 -2.11 -8.64 -13.56
CA CYS A 126 -1.52 -8.37 -12.25
C CYS A 126 -2.58 -8.49 -11.16
N GLU A 127 -2.16 -8.98 -10.00
CA GLU A 127 -3.00 -9.02 -8.81
C GLU A 127 -3.36 -7.64 -8.25
N GLU A 128 -4.41 -7.55 -7.44
CA GLU A 128 -4.84 -6.32 -6.78
C GLU A 128 -5.57 -6.59 -5.46
N TYR A 129 -5.36 -5.74 -4.47
CA TYR A 129 -6.13 -5.73 -3.22
C TYR A 129 -6.96 -4.46 -3.14
N CYS A 130 -8.14 -4.58 -2.53
CA CYS A 130 -8.97 -3.46 -2.11
C CYS A 130 -9.37 -3.68 -0.64
N VAL A 131 -8.86 -2.84 0.26
CA VAL A 131 -9.10 -2.93 1.71
C VAL A 131 -10.17 -1.93 2.12
N ARG A 132 -11.18 -2.38 2.87
CA ARG A 132 -12.34 -1.54 3.24
C ARG A 132 -11.99 -0.46 4.24
N ASP A 133 -11.35 -0.85 5.34
CA ASP A 133 -11.03 0.04 6.46
C ASP A 133 -9.58 0.52 6.39
N PRO A 134 -9.33 1.82 6.12
CA PRO A 134 -8.00 2.42 6.17
C PRO A 134 -7.19 2.12 7.44
N LYS A 135 -7.85 1.91 8.59
CA LYS A 135 -7.16 1.63 9.87
C LYS A 135 -6.40 0.29 9.88
N ARG A 136 -6.67 -0.58 8.91
CA ARG A 136 -5.94 -1.84 8.70
C ARG A 136 -4.60 -1.65 8.00
N ILE A 137 -4.28 -0.43 7.57
CA ILE A 137 -3.11 -0.10 6.75
C ILE A 137 -2.21 0.85 7.53
N LEU A 138 -1.00 0.40 7.84
CA LEU A 138 0.03 1.19 8.48
C LEU A 138 1.12 1.54 7.46
N VAL A 139 1.40 2.83 7.26
CA VAL A 139 2.54 3.24 6.44
C VAL A 139 3.84 2.98 7.18
N ILE A 140 4.78 2.30 6.52
CA ILE A 140 6.11 1.98 7.04
C ILE A 140 7.17 2.90 6.43
N GLU A 141 7.09 3.12 5.11
CA GLU A 141 8.15 3.82 4.37
C GLU A 141 7.60 4.50 3.10
N ILE A 142 8.32 5.51 2.61
CA ILE A 142 8.03 6.20 1.34
C ILE A 142 9.23 6.06 0.41
N PHE A 143 9.02 5.42 -0.74
CA PHE A 143 9.97 5.43 -1.83
C PHE A 143 9.76 6.64 -2.73
N LYS A 144 10.86 7.28 -3.12
CA LYS A 144 10.90 8.34 -4.14
C LYS A 144 11.74 7.88 -5.32
N THR A 145 11.42 8.36 -6.52
CA THR A 145 12.29 8.15 -7.68
C THR A 145 13.67 8.72 -7.37
N LYS A 146 14.74 7.96 -7.62
CA LYS A 146 16.09 8.52 -7.57
C LYS A 146 16.16 9.59 -8.66
N LYS A 147 16.43 10.84 -8.27
CA LYS A 147 16.81 11.86 -9.25
C LYS A 147 18.05 11.33 -9.98
N SER A 148 18.05 11.34 -11.31
CA SER A 148 19.29 11.23 -12.07
C SER A 148 20.11 12.50 -11.82
N SER A 149 20.85 12.52 -10.72
CA SER A 149 21.85 13.53 -10.43
C SER A 149 22.88 12.88 -9.51
N ARG A 150 24.12 12.84 -9.98
CA ARG A 150 25.30 12.39 -9.25
C ARG A 150 25.27 12.98 -7.83
N ASN A 151 25.47 12.10 -6.84
CA ASN A 151 25.55 12.36 -5.39
C ASN A 151 24.22 12.74 -4.71
N CYS A 152 23.60 11.78 -4.01
CA CYS A 152 22.52 12.06 -3.06
C CYS A 152 22.80 11.32 -1.75
N VAL A 153 23.17 12.10 -0.74
CA VAL A 153 23.34 11.70 0.66
C VAL A 153 21.99 11.22 1.20
N VAL A 154 22.00 10.09 1.90
CA VAL A 154 20.84 9.47 2.54
C VAL A 154 20.27 10.43 3.59
N ILE A 155 19.10 11.02 3.34
CA ILE A 155 18.39 11.82 4.35
C ILE A 155 17.67 10.84 5.27
N ASN A 156 18.36 10.46 6.34
CA ASN A 156 17.84 9.64 7.43
C ASN A 156 17.46 10.55 8.61
N ILE A 157 16.48 11.44 8.40
CA ILE A 157 15.93 12.36 9.42
C ILE A 157 14.48 12.57 8.97
N ILE A 158 13.43 12.06 9.64
CA ILE A 158 12.70 12.68 10.75
C ILE A 158 11.75 11.59 11.33
N ILE A 159 12.29 10.57 12.00
CA ILE A 159 11.48 9.73 12.91
C ILE A 159 12.08 9.75 14.33
N HIS A 160 13.39 9.93 14.45
CA HIS A 160 14.05 10.06 15.75
C HIS A 160 13.78 11.38 16.50
N ILE A 161 13.34 12.45 15.82
CA ILE A 161 13.13 13.76 16.48
C ILE A 161 11.78 13.84 17.18
N LEU A 162 10.74 13.14 16.73
CA LEU A 162 9.44 13.14 17.43
C LEU A 162 9.41 12.22 18.64
N ILE A 163 10.17 11.12 18.64
CA ILE A 163 10.24 10.23 19.81
C ILE A 163 11.08 10.85 20.93
N PHE A 164 12.16 11.59 20.62
CA PHE A 164 12.96 12.26 21.64
C PHE A 164 12.36 13.58 22.18
N LYS A 165 11.38 14.18 21.49
CA LYS A 165 10.68 15.37 22.02
C LYS A 165 9.55 14.99 22.99
N LEU A 166 8.87 13.86 22.77
CA LEU A 166 7.76 13.41 23.63
C LEU A 166 8.20 12.73 24.94
N GLN A 167 9.46 12.31 25.08
CA GLN A 167 9.98 11.76 26.34
C GLN A 167 10.57 12.80 27.31
N LYS A 168 10.72 14.07 26.91
CA LYS A 168 11.21 15.13 27.81
C LYS A 168 10.10 15.91 28.52
N ASP A 169 8.86 15.82 28.04
CA ASP A 169 7.73 16.58 28.59
C ASP A 169 6.90 15.79 29.62
N VAL A 170 7.33 14.58 30.02
CA VAL A 170 6.61 13.71 30.99
C VAL A 170 7.43 13.46 32.28
N LEU A 171 8.57 14.15 32.47
CA LEU A 171 9.43 13.97 33.66
C LEU A 171 9.64 15.24 34.50
N TRP A 172 8.72 16.19 34.44
CA TRP A 172 8.60 17.27 35.43
C TRP A 172 7.12 17.62 35.64
N HIS A 173 6.43 16.84 36.48
CA HIS A 173 5.44 17.27 37.46
C HIS A 173 5.12 16.11 38.40
#